data_AF-A0A7S3B6K6-F1
#
_entry.id   AF-A0A7S3B6K6-F1
#
_cell.length_a   1.000
_cell.length_b   1.000
_cell.length_c   1.000
_cell.angle_alpha   90.00
_cell.angle_beta   90.00
_cell.angle_gamma   90.00
#
_symmetry.space_group_name_H-M   'P 1'
#
loop_
_entity.id
_entity.type
_entity.pdbx_description
1 polymer ?
#
loop_
_entity_poly.entity_id
_entity_poly.type
_entity_poly.pdbx_seq_one_letter_code
_entity_poly.pdbx_strand_id
1 'polypeptide(L)'
;FQLTTTLASDVEIARWASEGLPSDELSVQNGILTTRSSRYPLCIDPQQQAVNWIKRREAKSSLKVCTFNDSDFLKHLEICVNLGFSFLFENVDEYIDPIIDPVLEKNLVKKGNTRTVKIGDKDVEWDDSFKLYLTSKLSNPHYGPETFGKAMIINYSVTQLGLEDQLLNEVVKVERADLAEQRTNLVIEVSELSGLLKELEDTLLYELANSSGNILDNADLIETLEQTKTKAVQIGEKLG
;
A
#
# COMPACT_ATOMS: atom_id res chain seq x y z
N PHE A 1 20.60 -0.67 13.33
CA PHE A 1 19.62 -1.73 13.02
C PHE A 1 18.23 -1.13 13.17
N GLN A 2 17.60 -0.73 12.06
CA GLN A 2 16.21 -0.25 12.05
C GLN A 2 15.37 -1.26 11.27
N LEU A 3 14.25 -1.71 11.87
CA LEU A 3 13.34 -2.69 11.27
C LEU A 3 12.71 -2.17 9.96
N THR A 4 12.55 -0.85 9.84
CA THR A 4 11.97 -0.18 8.68
C THR A 4 12.77 -0.45 7.41
N THR A 5 14.10 -0.39 7.46
CA THR A 5 15.01 -0.59 6.32
C THR A 5 15.04 -2.04 5.83
N THR A 6 14.56 -3.01 6.62
CA THR A 6 14.50 -4.43 6.23
C THR A 6 13.14 -4.79 5.62
N LEU A 7 12.08 -4.08 6.00
CA LEU A 7 10.69 -4.42 5.64
C LEU A 7 10.11 -3.54 4.54
N ALA A 8 10.69 -2.36 4.30
CA ALA A 8 10.38 -1.49 3.18
C ALA A 8 11.67 -1.02 2.51
N SER A 9 11.68 -1.05 1.18
CA SER A 9 12.75 -0.43 0.39
C SER A 9 12.52 1.07 0.24
N ASP A 10 13.59 1.84 0.02
CA ASP A 10 13.49 3.29 -0.22
C ASP A 10 12.57 3.63 -1.42
N VAL A 11 12.54 2.74 -2.42
CA VAL A 11 11.61 2.81 -3.56
C VAL A 11 10.15 2.71 -3.11
N GLU A 12 9.83 1.80 -2.18
CA GLU A 12 8.47 1.67 -1.64
C GLU A 12 8.08 2.87 -0.80
N ILE A 13 9.01 3.39 0.02
CA ILE A 13 8.78 4.60 0.83
C ILE A 13 8.55 5.82 -0.06
N ALA A 14 9.37 6.01 -1.10
CA ALA A 14 9.21 7.07 -2.08
C ALA A 14 7.87 6.96 -2.83
N ARG A 15 7.46 5.73 -3.14
CA ARG A 15 6.14 5.46 -3.73
C ARG A 15 4.99 5.80 -2.78
N TRP A 16 5.09 5.43 -1.50
CA TRP A 16 4.06 5.82 -0.54
C TRP A 16 3.99 7.34 -0.36
N ALA A 17 5.13 8.02 -0.40
CA ALA A 17 5.21 9.48 -0.38
C ALA A 17 4.50 10.13 -1.56
N SER A 18 4.73 9.62 -2.78
CA SER A 18 4.02 10.11 -3.99
C SER A 18 2.52 9.78 -3.97
N GLU A 19 2.13 8.69 -3.31
CA GLU A 19 0.73 8.33 -3.05
C GLU A 19 0.10 9.17 -1.90
N GLY A 20 0.88 10.01 -1.21
CA GLY A 20 0.40 10.95 -0.19
C GLY A 20 0.52 10.49 1.27
N LEU A 21 1.24 9.39 1.53
CA LEU A 21 1.64 9.03 2.89
C LEU A 21 2.85 9.88 3.31
N PRO A 22 2.82 10.56 4.47
CA PRO A 22 3.99 11.26 5.00
C PRO A 22 5.19 10.32 5.17
N SER A 23 6.39 10.86 5.03
CA SER A 23 7.65 10.11 5.12
C SER A 23 8.25 10.07 6.53
N ASP A 24 7.48 10.47 7.55
CA ASP A 24 7.93 10.34 8.95
C ASP A 24 7.99 8.88 9.38
N GLU A 25 8.78 8.60 10.43
CA GLU A 25 9.05 7.23 10.87
C GLU A 25 7.76 6.46 11.24
N LEU A 26 6.80 7.11 11.90
CA LEU A 26 5.54 6.48 12.29
C LEU A 26 4.69 6.15 11.07
N SER A 27 4.58 7.09 10.12
CA SER A 27 3.86 6.88 8.87
C SER A 27 4.48 5.74 8.03
N VAL A 28 5.81 5.64 7.97
CA VAL A 28 6.49 4.51 7.31
C VAL A 28 6.18 3.18 8.00
N GLN A 29 6.22 3.13 9.33
CA GLN A 29 5.83 1.93 10.09
C GLN A 29 4.38 1.54 9.85
N ASN A 30 3.46 2.52 9.85
CA ASN A 30 2.05 2.31 9.55
C ASN A 30 1.85 1.81 8.12
N GLY A 31 2.60 2.33 7.14
CA GLY A 31 2.61 1.87 5.76
C GLY A 31 3.05 0.41 5.64
N ILE A 32 4.11 0.01 6.36
CA ILE A 32 4.57 -1.39 6.43
C ILE A 32 3.46 -2.28 7.01
N LEU A 33 2.87 -1.92 8.15
CA LEU A 33 1.81 -2.70 8.78
C LEU A 33 0.58 -2.85 7.87
N THR A 34 0.22 -1.78 7.16
CA THR A 34 -0.95 -1.77 6.26
C THR A 34 -0.74 -2.67 5.04
N THR A 35 0.51 -2.87 4.61
CA THR A 35 0.84 -3.56 3.36
C THR A 35 1.37 -4.97 3.53
N ARG A 36 2.00 -5.27 4.68
CA ARG A 36 2.68 -6.55 4.94
C ARG A 36 2.00 -7.40 6.01
N SER A 37 1.00 -6.86 6.73
CA SER A 37 0.28 -7.65 7.75
C SER A 37 -0.47 -8.83 7.12
N SER A 38 -0.42 -9.98 7.80
CA SER A 38 -1.17 -11.17 7.41
C SER A 38 -2.68 -10.99 7.57
N ARG A 39 -3.08 -10.22 8.59
CA ARG A 39 -4.45 -9.81 8.89
C ARG A 39 -4.76 -8.47 8.23
N TYR A 40 -6.01 -8.27 7.85
CA TYR A 40 -6.43 -7.04 7.22
C TYR A 40 -6.31 -5.84 8.17
N PRO A 41 -5.83 -4.69 7.68
CA PRO A 41 -5.63 -3.50 8.50
C PRO A 41 -6.96 -2.80 8.82
N LEU A 42 -7.13 -2.45 10.09
CA LEU A 42 -8.12 -1.50 10.58
C LEU A 42 -7.38 -0.24 11.04
N CYS A 43 -7.46 0.81 10.22
CA CYS A 43 -6.75 2.07 10.44
C CYS A 43 -7.63 3.02 11.26
N ILE A 44 -7.19 3.36 12.46
CA ILE A 44 -7.77 4.44 13.28
C ILE A 44 -7.22 5.76 12.72
N ASP A 45 -8.02 6.47 11.94
CA ASP A 45 -7.61 7.55 11.06
C ASP A 45 -8.56 8.76 11.15
N PRO A 46 -8.56 9.50 12.29
CA PRO A 46 -9.42 10.67 12.46
C PRO A 46 -9.12 11.80 11.48
N GLN A 47 -7.87 11.91 11.01
CA GLN A 47 -7.45 12.92 10.02
C GLN A 47 -7.64 12.48 8.56
N GLN A 48 -8.11 11.26 8.31
CA GLN A 48 -8.31 10.72 6.95
C GLN A 48 -7.02 10.65 6.10
N GLN A 49 -5.86 10.45 6.73
CA GLN A 49 -4.58 10.28 6.05
C GLN A 49 -4.48 8.90 5.39
N ALA A 50 -4.71 7.83 6.17
CA ALA A 50 -4.64 6.46 5.70
C ALA A 50 -5.65 6.20 4.58
N VAL A 51 -6.88 6.68 4.74
CA VAL A 51 -7.96 6.45 3.78
C VAL A 51 -7.66 7.09 2.42
N ASN A 52 -7.12 8.31 2.42
CA ASN A 52 -6.72 9.01 1.20
C ASN A 52 -5.52 8.33 0.52
N TRP A 53 -4.55 7.90 1.31
CA TRP A 53 -3.39 7.14 0.81
C TRP A 53 -3.82 5.81 0.17
N ILE A 54 -4.65 5.00 0.85
CA ILE A 54 -5.16 3.72 0.33
C ILE A 54 -5.93 3.93 -0.98
N LYS A 55 -6.78 4.96 -1.06
CA LYS A 55 -7.52 5.30 -2.28
C LYS A 55 -6.61 5.61 -3.46
N ARG A 56 -5.54 6.39 -3.24
CA ARG A 56 -4.56 6.72 -4.28
C ARG A 56 -3.72 5.50 -4.69
N ARG A 57 -3.28 4.71 -3.72
CA ARG A 57 -2.47 3.51 -3.93
C ARG A 57 -3.20 2.44 -4.74
N GLU A 58 -4.45 2.14 -4.38
CA GLU A 58 -5.27 1.12 -5.04
C GLU A 58 -6.10 1.69 -6.21
N ALA A 59 -5.86 2.95 -6.61
CA ALA A 59 -6.56 3.58 -7.74
C ALA A 59 -6.40 2.80 -9.06
N LYS A 60 -5.25 2.14 -9.25
CA LYS A 60 -4.96 1.29 -10.42
C LYS A 60 -5.51 -0.15 -10.27
N SER A 61 -5.96 -0.53 -9.07
CA SER A 61 -6.28 -1.90 -8.64
C SER A 61 -7.80 -2.13 -8.47
N SER A 62 -8.62 -1.30 -9.13
CA SER A 62 -10.09 -1.36 -9.06
C SER A 62 -10.64 -1.35 -7.62
N LEU A 63 -10.26 -0.35 -6.83
CA LEU A 63 -10.75 -0.20 -5.46
C LEU A 63 -12.26 0.11 -5.41
N LYS A 64 -13.01 -0.70 -4.66
CA LYS A 64 -14.39 -0.39 -4.26
C LYS A 64 -14.41 0.19 -2.84
N VAL A 65 -15.13 1.28 -2.67
CA VAL A 65 -15.30 1.96 -1.38
C VAL A 65 -16.76 1.88 -0.96
N CYS A 66 -17.02 1.42 0.27
CA CYS A 66 -18.34 1.28 0.87
C CYS A 66 -18.29 1.57 2.38
N THR A 67 -19.45 1.70 3.01
CA THR A 67 -19.62 1.75 4.46
C THR A 67 -20.53 0.60 4.92
N PHE A 68 -20.50 0.25 6.22
CA PHE A 68 -21.43 -0.75 6.76
C PHE A 68 -22.90 -0.33 6.71
N ASN A 69 -23.17 0.97 6.52
CA ASN A 69 -24.53 1.51 6.38
C ASN A 69 -25.10 1.30 4.97
N ASP A 70 -24.27 0.91 3.99
CA ASP A 70 -24.72 0.72 2.61
C ASP A 70 -25.45 -0.61 2.48
N SER A 71 -26.75 -0.59 2.20
CA SER A 71 -27.58 -1.82 2.11
C SER A 71 -27.08 -2.89 1.10
N ASP A 72 -26.21 -2.50 0.17
CA ASP A 72 -25.65 -3.36 -0.86
C ASP A 72 -24.14 -3.65 -0.69
N PHE A 73 -23.51 -3.27 0.43
CA PHE A 73 -22.08 -3.49 0.65
C PHE A 73 -21.71 -4.97 0.52
N LEU A 74 -22.57 -5.88 0.99
CA LEU A 74 -22.33 -7.33 0.90
C LEU A 74 -22.22 -7.80 -0.55
N LYS A 75 -23.09 -7.31 -1.44
CA LYS A 75 -23.05 -7.67 -2.87
C LYS A 75 -21.76 -7.17 -3.51
N HIS A 76 -21.34 -5.96 -3.16
CA HIS A 76 -20.08 -5.41 -3.65
C HIS A 76 -18.88 -6.19 -3.11
N LEU A 77 -18.90 -6.59 -1.84
CA LEU A 77 -17.85 -7.40 -1.22
C LEU A 77 -17.74 -8.77 -1.88
N GLU A 78 -18.88 -9.45 -2.13
CA GLU A 78 -18.92 -10.72 -2.87
C GLU A 78 -18.24 -10.60 -4.25
N ILE A 79 -18.54 -9.53 -4.99
CA ILE A 79 -17.95 -9.29 -6.32
C ILE A 79 -16.44 -9.05 -6.20
N CYS A 80 -16.01 -8.22 -5.26
CA CYS A 80 -14.59 -7.91 -5.09
C CYS A 80 -13.77 -9.13 -4.66
N VAL A 81 -14.30 -9.97 -3.77
CA VAL A 81 -13.65 -11.23 -3.36
C VAL A 81 -13.49 -12.19 -4.54
N ASN A 82 -14.54 -12.32 -5.37
CA ASN A 82 -14.53 -13.19 -6.54
C ASN A 82 -13.59 -12.71 -7.66
N LEU A 83 -13.47 -11.39 -7.84
CA LEU A 83 -12.66 -10.79 -8.91
C LEU A 83 -11.24 -10.39 -8.45
N GLY A 84 -10.92 -10.56 -7.17
CA GLY A 84 -9.64 -10.13 -6.60
C GLY A 84 -9.45 -8.62 -6.52
N PHE A 85 -10.53 -7.84 -6.51
CA PHE A 85 -10.48 -6.38 -6.42
C PHE A 85 -10.29 -5.91 -4.98
N SER A 86 -9.64 -4.76 -4.81
CA SER A 86 -9.48 -4.18 -3.48
C SER A 86 -10.81 -3.63 -2.96
N PHE A 87 -11.07 -3.80 -1.66
CA PHE A 87 -12.27 -3.29 -0.99
C PHE A 87 -11.89 -2.47 0.24
N LEU A 88 -12.52 -1.31 0.42
CA LEU A 88 -12.30 -0.41 1.54
C LEU A 88 -13.64 -0.13 2.24
N PHE A 89 -13.71 -0.48 3.52
CA PHE A 89 -14.76 0.00 4.42
C PHE A 89 -14.34 1.34 5.04
N GLU A 90 -15.09 2.40 4.76
CA GLU A 90 -14.92 3.70 5.40
C GLU A 90 -15.86 3.87 6.59
N ASN A 91 -15.44 4.71 7.54
CA ASN A 91 -16.23 5.10 8.72
C ASN A 91 -16.69 3.89 9.54
N VAL A 92 -15.78 2.94 9.76
CA VAL A 92 -16.05 1.78 10.61
C VAL A 92 -16.15 2.23 12.05
N ASP A 93 -17.28 1.95 12.68
CA ASP A 93 -17.53 2.23 14.09
C ASP A 93 -16.87 1.18 15.00
N GLU A 94 -17.18 1.18 16.30
CA GLU A 94 -16.72 0.15 17.25
C GLU A 94 -17.35 -1.22 16.98
N TYR A 95 -18.57 -1.22 16.41
CA TYR A 95 -19.28 -2.42 16.01
C TYR A 95 -18.97 -2.77 14.56
N ILE A 96 -18.40 -3.96 14.35
CA ILE A 96 -18.17 -4.55 13.03
C ILE A 96 -19.17 -5.68 12.89
N ASP A 97 -19.96 -5.66 11.83
CA ASP A 97 -20.94 -6.72 11.57
C ASP A 97 -20.23 -8.07 11.39
N PRO A 98 -20.52 -9.09 12.23
CA PRO A 98 -19.91 -10.42 12.14
C PRO A 98 -20.10 -11.13 10.80
N ILE A 99 -21.02 -10.65 9.94
CA ILE A 99 -21.23 -11.21 8.60
C ILE A 99 -19.96 -11.21 7.72
N ILE A 100 -19.01 -10.30 8.00
CA ILE A 100 -17.73 -10.23 7.28
C ILE A 100 -16.59 -11.00 7.96
N ASP A 101 -16.82 -11.58 9.14
CA ASP A 101 -15.79 -12.34 9.88
C ASP A 101 -15.13 -13.44 9.05
N PRO A 102 -15.87 -14.24 8.23
CA PRO A 102 -15.24 -15.26 7.41
C PRO A 102 -14.21 -14.70 6.42
N VAL A 103 -14.42 -13.46 5.95
CA VAL A 103 -13.48 -12.74 5.07
C VAL A 103 -12.30 -12.22 5.89
N LEU A 104 -12.55 -11.60 7.05
CA LEU A 104 -11.50 -11.07 7.92
C LEU A 104 -10.53 -12.16 8.40
N GLU A 105 -11.07 -13.29 8.83
CA GLU A 105 -10.33 -14.44 9.33
C GLU A 105 -9.75 -15.32 8.22
N LYS A 106 -10.14 -15.08 6.96
CA LYS A 106 -9.82 -15.93 5.81
C LYS A 106 -10.19 -17.39 6.08
N ASN A 107 -11.43 -17.61 6.53
CA ASN A 107 -12.00 -18.94 6.77
C ASN A 107 -12.33 -19.64 5.45
N LEU A 108 -11.28 -19.99 4.70
CA LEU A 108 -11.38 -20.56 3.37
C LEU A 108 -11.64 -22.07 3.44
N VAL A 109 -12.67 -22.51 2.74
CA VAL A 109 -12.97 -23.92 2.51
C VAL A 109 -12.44 -24.31 1.14
N LYS A 110 -11.61 -25.36 1.09
CA LYS A 110 -11.13 -25.90 -0.19
C LYS A 110 -12.16 -26.87 -0.77
N LYS A 111 -12.74 -26.52 -1.93
CA LYS A 111 -13.63 -27.40 -2.70
C LYS A 111 -12.93 -27.78 -3.99
N GLY A 112 -12.29 -28.95 -4.01
CA GLY A 112 -11.47 -29.38 -5.16
C GLY A 112 -10.21 -28.52 -5.30
N ASN A 113 -10.05 -27.84 -6.45
CA ASN A 113 -8.89 -26.96 -6.71
C ASN A 113 -9.16 -25.48 -6.39
N THR A 114 -10.41 -25.10 -6.11
CA THR A 114 -10.78 -23.72 -5.76
C THR A 114 -10.92 -23.57 -4.24
N ARG A 115 -10.63 -22.36 -3.75
CA ARG A 115 -10.92 -21.95 -2.37
C ARG A 115 -12.16 -21.08 -2.39
N THR A 116 -13.05 -21.29 -1.43
CA THR A 116 -14.28 -20.52 -1.29
C THR A 116 -14.40 -19.99 0.12
N VAL A 117 -14.96 -18.80 0.29
CA VAL A 117 -15.33 -18.22 1.59
C VAL A 117 -16.85 -18.06 1.66
N LYS A 118 -17.43 -18.27 2.83
CA LYS A 118 -18.86 -18.06 3.04
C LYS A 118 -19.12 -16.61 3.44
N ILE A 119 -19.91 -15.88 2.64
CA ILE A 119 -20.31 -14.50 2.92
C ILE A 119 -21.84 -14.48 3.01
N GLY A 120 -22.37 -14.19 4.20
CA GLY A 120 -23.80 -14.38 4.49
C GLY A 120 -24.23 -15.83 4.23
N ASP A 121 -25.14 -16.02 3.27
CA ASP A 121 -25.66 -17.33 2.89
C ASP A 121 -25.02 -17.91 1.61
N LYS A 122 -24.05 -17.22 1.01
CA LYS A 122 -23.42 -17.64 -0.26
C LYS A 122 -21.99 -18.10 -0.07
N ASP A 123 -21.61 -19.11 -0.85
CA ASP A 123 -20.22 -19.50 -1.06
C ASP A 123 -19.66 -18.70 -2.24
N VAL A 124 -18.59 -17.93 -1.99
CA VAL A 124 -17.92 -17.09 -2.99
C VAL A 124 -16.52 -17.64 -3.25
N GLU A 125 -16.11 -17.73 -4.52
CA GLU A 125 -14.75 -18.13 -4.86
C GLU A 125 -13.74 -17.07 -4.40
N TRP A 126 -12.62 -17.52 -3.87
CA TRP A 126 -11.58 -16.67 -3.28
C TRP A 126 -10.44 -16.44 -4.26
N ASP A 127 -10.18 -15.18 -4.59
CA ASP A 127 -8.99 -14.75 -5.30
C ASP A 127 -7.91 -14.26 -4.32
N ASP A 128 -6.67 -14.72 -4.47
CA ASP A 128 -5.55 -14.33 -3.61
C ASP A 128 -5.13 -12.87 -3.77
N SER A 129 -5.50 -12.23 -4.88
CA SER A 129 -5.24 -10.82 -5.14
C SER A 129 -6.16 -9.89 -4.34
N PHE A 130 -7.24 -10.45 -3.75
CA PHE A 130 -8.19 -9.69 -2.95
C PHE A 130 -7.53 -9.06 -1.72
N LYS A 131 -7.75 -7.75 -1.57
CA LYS A 131 -7.30 -6.97 -0.40
C LYS A 131 -8.48 -6.27 0.24
N LEU A 132 -8.52 -6.30 1.57
CA LEU A 132 -9.51 -5.61 2.37
C LEU A 132 -8.83 -4.57 3.26
N TYR A 133 -9.43 -3.38 3.34
CA TYR A 133 -9.01 -2.29 4.19
C TYR A 133 -10.20 -1.79 5.00
N LEU A 134 -9.97 -1.43 6.26
CA LEU A 134 -10.97 -0.80 7.12
C LEU A 134 -10.40 0.51 7.67
N THR A 135 -11.18 1.59 7.66
CA THR A 135 -10.79 2.87 8.24
C THR A 135 -11.87 3.40 9.18
N SER A 136 -11.46 3.88 10.35
CA SER A 136 -12.32 4.51 11.35
C SER A 136 -11.96 5.96 11.53
N LYS A 137 -12.96 6.84 11.67
CA LYS A 137 -12.76 8.27 12.01
C LYS A 137 -12.78 8.51 13.52
N LEU A 138 -13.08 7.49 14.31
CA LEU A 138 -13.11 7.60 15.77
C LEU A 138 -11.68 7.78 16.26
N SER A 139 -11.41 8.84 17.03
CA SER A 139 -10.04 9.07 17.54
C SER A 139 -9.62 8.07 18.63
N ASN A 140 -10.59 7.50 19.35
CA ASN A 140 -10.34 6.54 20.42
C ASN A 140 -11.45 5.47 20.49
N PRO A 141 -11.53 4.56 19.50
CA PRO A 141 -12.51 3.47 19.50
C PRO A 141 -12.11 2.38 20.50
N HIS A 142 -13.09 1.85 21.22
CA HIS A 142 -12.93 0.74 22.15
C HIS A 142 -13.22 -0.59 21.47
N TYR A 143 -12.26 -1.08 20.69
CA TYR A 143 -12.37 -2.40 20.09
C TYR A 143 -12.17 -3.52 21.12
N GLY A 144 -13.05 -4.52 21.08
CA GLY A 144 -12.95 -5.70 21.94
C GLY A 144 -11.81 -6.65 21.51
N PRO A 145 -11.40 -7.59 22.39
CA PRO A 145 -10.35 -8.58 22.07
C PRO A 145 -10.64 -9.40 20.81
N GLU A 146 -11.93 -9.61 20.50
CA GLU A 146 -12.39 -10.27 19.29
C GLU A 146 -11.92 -9.54 18.02
N THR A 147 -12.11 -8.22 17.94
CA THR A 147 -11.65 -7.41 16.81
C THR A 147 -10.13 -7.42 16.68
N PHE A 148 -9.40 -7.36 17.80
CA PHE A 148 -7.93 -7.48 17.82
C PHE A 148 -7.43 -8.84 17.37
N GLY A 149 -8.25 -9.90 17.48
CA GLY A 149 -7.97 -11.22 16.94
C GLY A 149 -8.08 -11.25 15.42
N LYS A 150 -9.15 -10.65 14.88
CA LYS A 150 -9.53 -10.73 13.46
C LYS A 150 -8.81 -9.73 12.55
N ALA A 151 -8.54 -8.52 13.03
CA ALA A 151 -7.94 -7.44 12.25
C ALA A 151 -6.65 -6.92 12.90
N MET A 152 -5.79 -6.31 12.08
CA MET A 152 -4.60 -5.60 12.56
C MET A 152 -4.97 -4.13 12.79
N ILE A 153 -5.09 -3.71 14.04
CA ILE A 153 -5.41 -2.31 14.38
C ILE A 153 -4.15 -1.45 14.27
N ILE A 154 -4.21 -0.40 13.45
CA ILE A 154 -3.10 0.52 13.17
C ILE A 154 -3.54 1.93 13.53
N ASN A 155 -2.74 2.62 14.35
CA ASN A 155 -3.06 3.98 14.76
C ASN A 155 -2.41 5.01 13.82
N TYR A 156 -3.24 5.67 13.02
CA TYR A 156 -2.85 6.79 12.15
C TYR A 156 -3.10 8.16 12.80
N SER A 157 -3.44 8.20 14.09
CA SER A 157 -3.56 9.46 14.80
C SER A 157 -2.24 10.23 14.73
N VAL A 158 -2.34 11.48 14.29
CA VAL A 158 -1.19 12.36 14.16
C VAL A 158 -0.57 12.63 15.53
N THR A 159 0.74 12.45 15.64
CA THR A 159 1.53 12.83 16.82
C THR A 159 1.73 14.35 16.84
N GLN A 160 2.02 14.95 18.00
CA GLN A 160 2.23 16.41 18.08
C GLN A 160 3.27 16.92 17.06
N LEU A 161 4.40 16.22 16.93
CA LEU A 161 5.42 16.53 15.93
C LEU A 161 4.91 16.37 14.49
N GLY A 162 4.18 15.28 14.20
CA GLY A 162 3.56 15.08 12.89
C GLY A 162 2.53 16.17 12.55
N LEU A 163 1.83 16.71 13.54
CA LEU A 163 0.85 17.78 13.34
C LEU A 163 1.54 19.10 13.04
N GLU A 164 2.64 19.41 13.74
CA GLU A 164 3.45 20.60 13.46
C GLU A 164 3.98 20.58 12.02
N ASP A 165 4.52 19.46 11.57
CA ASP A 165 4.99 19.29 10.18
C ASP A 165 3.84 19.39 9.16
N GLN A 166 2.69 18.80 9.45
CA GLN A 166 1.51 18.90 8.58
C GLN A 166 1.00 20.33 8.46
N LEU A 167 0.89 21.05 9.58
CA LEU A 167 0.48 22.44 9.60
C LEU A 167 1.49 23.34 8.89
N LEU A 168 2.79 23.10 9.09
CA LEU A 168 3.84 23.79 8.36
C LEU A 168 3.70 23.58 6.85
N ASN A 169 3.43 22.35 6.42
CA ASN A 169 3.21 22.05 5.00
C ASN A 169 1.97 22.77 4.44
N GLU A 170 0.88 22.85 5.19
CA GLU A 170 -0.31 23.60 4.78
C GLU A 170 -0.06 25.11 4.72
N VAL A 171 0.67 25.67 5.68
CA VAL A 171 1.07 27.09 5.64
C VAL A 171 1.96 27.38 4.43
N VAL A 172 2.94 26.52 4.15
CA VAL A 172 3.81 26.66 2.97
C VAL A 172 3.01 26.58 1.67
N LYS A 173 2.00 25.71 1.57
CA LYS A 173 1.11 25.65 0.39
C LYS A 173 0.36 26.95 0.15
N VAL A 174 -0.05 27.64 1.21
CA VAL A 174 -0.78 28.92 1.09
C VAL A 174 0.18 30.08 0.82
N GLU A 175 1.28 30.17 1.57
CA GLU A 175 2.24 31.28 1.48
C GLU A 175 3.14 31.18 0.25
N ARG A 176 3.49 29.95 -0.18
CA ARG A 176 4.44 29.65 -1.26
C ARG A 176 3.97 28.44 -2.07
N ALA A 177 2.83 28.60 -2.73
CA ALA A 177 2.25 27.58 -3.60
C ALA A 177 3.23 27.08 -4.68
N ASP A 178 4.07 27.97 -5.21
CA ASP A 178 5.13 27.67 -6.17
C ASP A 178 6.13 26.63 -5.64
N LEU A 179 6.60 26.81 -4.41
CA LEU A 179 7.53 25.88 -3.77
C LEU A 179 6.85 24.56 -3.38
N ALA A 180 5.59 24.61 -2.96
CA ALA A 180 4.82 23.42 -2.62
C ALA A 180 4.54 22.53 -3.84
N GLU A 181 4.23 23.14 -4.98
CA GLU A 181 4.07 22.45 -6.26
C GLU A 181 5.39 21.85 -6.73
N GLN A 182 6.49 22.62 -6.70
CA GLN A 182 7.82 22.11 -7.02
C GLN A 182 8.21 20.91 -6.14
N ARG A 183 7.97 20.98 -4.82
CA ARG A 183 8.23 19.85 -3.92
C ARG A 183 7.41 18.63 -4.31
N THR A 184 6.12 18.80 -4.63
CA THR A 184 5.25 17.69 -5.01
C THR A 184 5.74 17.03 -6.31
N ASN A 185 6.12 17.83 -7.31
CA ASN A 185 6.69 17.33 -8.56
C ASN A 185 8.00 16.58 -8.32
N LEU A 186 8.88 17.11 -7.47
CA LEU A 186 10.13 16.44 -7.09
C LEU A 186 9.88 15.11 -6.39
N VAL A 187 8.89 15.01 -5.50
CA VAL A 187 8.55 13.75 -4.83
C VAL A 187 8.07 12.70 -5.84
N ILE A 188 7.27 13.10 -6.82
CA ILE A 188 6.81 12.21 -7.89
C ILE A 188 8.01 11.77 -8.75
N GLU A 189 8.85 12.71 -9.18
CA GLU A 189 10.04 12.43 -9.99
C GLU A 189 11.01 11.48 -9.27
N VAL A 190 11.30 11.74 -7.98
CA VAL A 190 12.13 10.87 -7.15
C VAL A 190 11.52 9.46 -7.08
N SER A 191 10.21 9.33 -6.91
CA SER A 191 9.53 8.03 -6.91
C SER A 191 9.66 7.29 -8.24
N GLU A 192 9.51 7.98 -9.37
CA GLU A 192 9.64 7.39 -10.71
C GLU A 192 11.08 6.97 -11.02
N LEU A 193 12.04 7.85 -10.73
CA LEU A 193 13.47 7.59 -10.90
C LEU A 193 13.95 6.43 -10.01
N SER A 194 13.52 6.40 -8.75
CA SER A 194 13.86 5.30 -7.83
C SER A 194 13.29 3.95 -8.31
N GLY A 195 12.06 3.96 -8.85
CA GLY A 195 11.46 2.77 -9.45
C GLY A 195 12.20 2.30 -10.68
N LEU A 196 12.53 3.22 -11.59
CA LEU A 196 13.27 2.93 -12.82
C LEU A 196 14.67 2.40 -12.52
N LEU A 197 15.38 2.99 -11.56
CA LEU A 197 16.70 2.53 -11.14
C LEU A 197 16.66 1.06 -10.69
N LYS A 198 15.68 0.71 -9.86
CA LYS A 198 15.50 -0.66 -9.39
C LYS A 198 15.15 -1.63 -10.52
N GLU A 199 14.31 -1.23 -11.47
CA GLU A 199 13.99 -2.04 -12.64
C GLU A 199 15.23 -2.31 -13.52
N LEU A 200 16.07 -1.28 -13.70
CA LEU A 200 17.34 -1.43 -14.42
C LEU A 200 18.29 -2.37 -13.67
N GLU A 201 18.41 -2.25 -12.35
CA GLU A 201 19.23 -3.16 -11.52
C GLU A 201 18.73 -4.60 -11.59
N ASP A 202 17.42 -4.82 -11.46
CA ASP A 202 16.80 -6.15 -11.54
C ASP A 202 17.00 -6.77 -12.94
N THR A 203 16.91 -5.95 -14.00
CA THR A 203 17.16 -6.38 -15.38
C THR A 203 18.62 -6.78 -15.59
N LEU A 204 19.57 -5.97 -15.12
CA LEU A 204 21.01 -6.30 -15.16
C LEU A 204 21.29 -7.62 -14.44
N LEU A 205 20.71 -7.82 -13.25
CA LEU A 205 20.88 -9.05 -12.47
C LEU A 205 20.27 -10.26 -13.20
N TYR A 206 19.09 -10.11 -13.80
CA TYR A 206 18.44 -11.17 -14.58
C TYR A 206 19.27 -11.57 -15.81
N GLU A 207 19.78 -10.59 -16.55
CA GLU A 207 20.63 -10.81 -17.72
C GLU A 207 21.94 -11.53 -17.35
N LEU A 208 22.61 -11.11 -16.27
CA LEU A 208 23.81 -11.76 -15.75
C LEU A 208 23.55 -13.17 -15.23
N ALA A 209 22.40 -13.41 -14.59
CA ALA A 209 22.06 -14.73 -14.04
C ALA A 209 21.68 -15.73 -15.15
N ASN A 210 21.03 -15.28 -16.22
CA ASN A 210 20.56 -16.14 -17.31
C ASN A 210 21.55 -16.26 -18.47
N SER A 211 22.61 -15.44 -18.51
CA SER A 211 23.68 -15.60 -19.48
C SER A 211 24.39 -16.93 -19.25
N SER A 212 23.93 -17.97 -19.94
CA SER A 212 24.50 -19.31 -19.94
C SER A 212 25.51 -19.39 -21.07
N GLY A 213 26.78 -19.13 -20.78
CA GLY A 213 27.86 -19.09 -21.76
C GLY A 213 28.91 -18.03 -21.43
N ASN A 214 29.92 -17.88 -22.29
CA ASN A 214 30.93 -16.84 -22.14
C ASN A 214 30.31 -15.47 -22.47
N ILE A 215 30.08 -14.66 -21.44
CA ILE A 215 29.48 -13.31 -21.54
C ILE A 215 30.22 -12.43 -22.56
N LEU A 216 31.52 -12.66 -22.76
CA LEU A 216 32.36 -11.94 -23.71
C LEU A 216 32.01 -12.21 -25.19
N ASP A 217 31.27 -13.28 -25.49
CA ASP A 217 30.93 -13.67 -26.87
C ASP A 217 29.58 -13.11 -27.33
N ASN A 218 28.80 -12.50 -26.42
CA ASN A 218 27.49 -11.91 -26.74
C ASN A 218 27.58 -10.37 -26.76
N ALA A 219 27.97 -9.82 -27.91
CA ALA A 219 28.15 -8.38 -28.10
C ALA A 219 26.86 -7.57 -27.83
N ASP A 220 25.69 -8.10 -28.20
CA ASP A 220 24.39 -7.45 -27.99
C ASP A 220 24.05 -7.35 -26.49
N LEU A 221 24.42 -8.38 -25.70
CA LEU A 221 24.28 -8.38 -24.25
C LEU A 221 25.21 -7.36 -23.60
N ILE A 222 26.47 -7.27 -24.05
CA ILE A 222 27.45 -6.30 -23.53
C ILE A 222 26.97 -4.86 -23.77
N GLU A 223 26.47 -4.55 -24.97
CA GLU A 223 25.96 -3.22 -25.28
C GLU A 223 24.73 -2.86 -24.43
N THR A 224 23.81 -3.81 -24.23
CA THR A 224 22.62 -3.63 -23.39
C THR A 224 22.99 -3.40 -21.92
N LEU A 225 23.95 -4.17 -21.40
CA LEU A 225 24.47 -4.01 -20.03
C LEU A 225 25.15 -2.65 -19.85
N GLU A 226 25.94 -2.19 -20.82
CA GLU A 226 26.64 -0.90 -20.75
C GLU A 226 25.64 0.27 -20.77
N GLN A 227 24.65 0.25 -21.67
CA GLN A 227 23.60 1.28 -21.72
C GLN A 227 22.77 1.32 -20.43
N THR A 228 22.41 0.16 -19.89
CA THR A 228 21.62 0.03 -18.66
C THR A 228 22.40 0.54 -17.45
N LYS A 229 23.69 0.19 -17.35
CA LYS A 229 24.60 0.70 -16.32
C LYS A 229 24.76 2.22 -16.39
N THR A 230 24.97 2.79 -17.57
CA THR A 230 25.13 4.25 -17.71
C THR A 230 23.86 5.00 -17.29
N LYS A 231 22.68 4.49 -17.66
CA LYS A 231 21.40 5.06 -17.21
C LYS A 231 21.23 4.97 -15.70
N ALA A 232 21.58 3.83 -15.09
CA ALA A 232 21.53 3.64 -13.64
C ALA A 232 22.42 4.65 -12.90
N VAL A 233 23.66 4.86 -13.36
CA VAL A 233 24.58 5.84 -12.77
C VAL A 233 24.02 7.27 -12.88
N GLN A 234 23.51 7.65 -14.05
CA GLN A 234 22.92 8.99 -14.25
C GLN A 234 21.71 9.24 -13.34
N ILE A 235 20.88 8.22 -13.13
CA ILE A 235 19.72 8.32 -12.23
C ILE A 235 20.18 8.38 -10.77
N GLY A 236 21.17 7.57 -10.39
CA GLY A 236 21.78 7.61 -9.05
C GLY A 236 22.36 8.98 -8.71
N GLU A 237 23.06 9.62 -9.65
CA GLU A 237 23.60 10.98 -9.48
C GLU A 237 22.51 12.06 -9.34
N LYS A 238 21.30 11.82 -9.85
CA LYS A 238 20.17 12.74 -9.66
C LYS A 238 19.45 12.55 -8.31
N LEU A 239 19.57 11.36 -7.73
CA LEU A 239 18.92 10.99 -6.46
C LEU A 239 19.80 11.27 -5.23
N GLY A 240 21.13 11.30 -5.39
CA GLY A 240 22.12 11.59 -4.34
C GLY A 240 22.53 13.05 -4.26
#